data_AF-A0A3M3JBA2-F1
#
_entry.id   AF-A0A3M3JBA2-F1
#
_cell.length_a   1.000
_cell.length_b   1.000
_cell.length_c   1.000
_cell.angle_alpha   90.00
_cell.angle_beta   90.00
_cell.angle_gamma   90.00
#
_symmetry.space_group_name_H-M   'P 1'
#
loop_
_entity.id
_entity.type
_entity.pdbx_description
1 polymer ?
#
loop_
_entity_poly.entity_id
_entity_poly.type
_entity_poly.pdbx_seq_one_letter_code
_entity_poly.pdbx_strand_id
1 'polypeptide(L)' 'WENPIHHEQSLPWGEYNFVTVDRKRLMIVTHRTDITLGFEARFQHEVLFNKYLNFLHTALPPTAEFTEKPWK' A
#
# COMPACT_ATOMS: atom_id res chain seq x y z
N TRP A 1 -17.61 13.67 17.02
CA TRP A 1 -17.10 12.31 16.74
C TRP A 1 -15.60 12.37 16.87
N GLU A 2 -15.03 11.63 17.81
CA GLU A 2 -13.59 11.41 17.92
C GLU A 2 -13.23 10.19 17.07
N ASN A 3 -12.15 10.28 16.30
CA ASN A 3 -11.63 9.17 15.50
C ASN A 3 -10.37 8.64 16.20
N PRO A 4 -10.50 7.70 17.16
CA PRO A 4 -9.35 7.19 17.88
C PRO A 4 -8.39 6.47 16.93
N ILE A 5 -7.09 6.59 17.19
CA ILE A 5 -6.06 5.91 16.41
C ILE A 5 -6.08 4.43 16.78
N HIS A 6 -6.45 3.58 15.83
CA HIS A 6 -6.37 2.13 15.95
C HIS A 6 -5.01 1.65 15.46
N HIS A 7 -4.33 0.86 16.29
CA HIS A 7 -3.11 0.17 15.90
C HIS A 7 -3.48 -1.30 15.66
N GLU A 8 -3.25 -1.77 14.44
CA GLU A 8 -3.49 -3.16 14.06
C GLU A 8 -2.17 -3.84 13.75
N GLN A 9 -2.03 -5.08 14.19
CA GLN A 9 -0.88 -5.91 13.85
C GLN A 9 -1.16 -6.63 12.53
N SER A 10 -0.45 -6.23 11.47
CA SER A 10 -0.54 -6.87 10.17
C SER A 10 0.42 -8.06 10.05
N LEU A 11 0.26 -8.84 8.98
CA LEU A 11 1.23 -9.86 8.59
C LEU A 11 2.62 -9.25 8.28
N PRO A 12 3.70 -10.04 8.32
CA PRO A 12 5.02 -9.60 7.88
C PRO A 12 5.02 -9.10 6.43
N TRP A 13 5.90 -8.15 6.11
CA TRP A 13 6.03 -7.58 4.76
C TRP A 13 6.25 -8.62 3.66
N GLY A 14 6.93 -9.72 3.98
CA GLY A 14 7.20 -10.81 3.04
C GLY A 14 5.96 -11.58 2.57
N GLU A 15 4.80 -11.37 3.18
CA GLU A 15 3.56 -12.05 2.82
C GLU A 15 2.76 -11.35 1.72
N TYR A 16 3.12 -10.10 1.38
CA TYR A 16 2.41 -9.28 0.39
C TYR A 16 3.13 -9.32 -0.95
N ASN A 17 2.38 -9.62 -2.01
CA ASN A 17 2.93 -9.90 -3.33
C ASN A 17 2.51 -8.90 -4.40
N PHE A 18 1.49 -8.06 -4.13
CA PHE A 18 0.94 -7.18 -5.13
C PHE A 18 0.73 -5.79 -4.56
N VAL A 19 1.09 -4.78 -5.34
CA VAL A 19 0.90 -3.37 -5.02
C VAL A 19 0.19 -2.71 -6.18
N THR A 20 -0.98 -2.13 -5.91
CA THR A 20 -1.67 -1.26 -6.85
C THR A 20 -1.40 0.20 -6.50
N VAL A 21 -0.94 0.96 -7.47
CA VAL A 21 -0.56 2.36 -7.32
C VAL A 21 -1.54 3.22 -8.11
N ASP A 22 -2.38 3.97 -7.40
CA ASP A 22 -3.29 4.98 -7.97
C ASP A 22 -2.72 6.37 -7.71
N ARG A 23 -1.93 6.87 -8.67
CA ARG A 23 -1.34 8.21 -8.59
C ARG A 23 -2.38 9.33 -8.61
N LYS A 24 -3.51 9.15 -9.31
CA LYS A 24 -4.56 10.17 -9.44
C LYS A 24 -5.22 10.46 -8.09
N ARG A 25 -5.37 9.44 -7.26
CA ARG A 25 -5.94 9.54 -5.90
C ARG A 25 -4.88 9.55 -4.79
N LEU A 26 -3.59 9.56 -5.15
CA LEU A 26 -2.46 9.43 -4.22
C LEU A 26 -2.67 8.27 -3.23
N MET A 27 -2.94 7.09 -3.77
CA MET A 27 -3.27 5.91 -2.98
C MET A 27 -2.46 4.71 -3.43
N ILE A 28 -2.01 3.92 -2.45
CA ILE A 28 -1.25 2.70 -2.66
C ILE A 28 -1.96 1.57 -1.91
N VAL A 29 -2.23 0.47 -2.58
CA VAL A 29 -2.92 -0.69 -2.02
C VAL A 29 -2.03 -1.91 -2.11
N THR A 30 -1.65 -2.45 -0.96
CA THR A 30 -0.78 -3.61 -0.84
C THR A 30 -1.61 -4.83 -0.45
N HIS A 31 -1.53 -5.92 -1.20
CA HIS A 31 -2.33 -7.12 -0.99
C HIS A 31 -1.58 -8.41 -1.30
N ARG A 32 -2.16 -9.54 -0.85
CA ARG A 32 -1.68 -10.90 -1.15
C ARG A 32 -2.31 -11.40 -2.45
N THR A 33 -2.40 -12.71 -2.62
CA THR A 33 -3.12 -13.35 -3.73
C THR A 33 -4.61 -13.01 -3.76
N ASP A 34 -5.22 -12.79 -2.59
CA ASP A 34 -6.58 -12.27 -2.47
C ASP A 34 -6.54 -10.74 -2.24
N ILE A 35 -7.23 -10.00 -3.09
CA ILE A 35 -7.32 -8.54 -3.05
C ILE A 35 -8.01 -8.00 -1.79
N THR A 36 -8.78 -8.85 -1.09
CA THR A 36 -9.44 -8.51 0.18
C THR A 36 -8.49 -8.58 1.38
N LEU A 37 -7.30 -9.17 1.22
CA LEU A 37 -6.31 -9.34 2.26
C LEU A 37 -5.12 -8.41 2.02
N GLY A 38 -5.21 -7.21 2.60
CA GLY A 38 -4.27 -6.13 2.37
C GLY A 38 -4.60 -4.89 3.19
N PHE A 39 -3.93 -3.79 2.85
CA PHE A 39 -4.22 -2.48 3.44
C PHE A 39 -4.09 -1.38 2.39
N GLU A 40 -4.85 -0.30 2.59
CA GLU A 40 -4.82 0.90 1.76
C GLU A 40 -4.07 2.02 2.48
N ALA A 41 -3.10 2.62 1.81
CA ALA A 41 -2.43 3.83 2.26
C ALA A 41 -2.85 5.01 1.37
N ARG A 42 -3.46 6.03 1.98
CA ARG A 42 -3.89 7.26 1.31
C ARG A 42 -3.03 8.44 1.75
N PHE A 43 -2.60 9.25 0.80
CA PHE A 43 -1.68 10.35 1.05
C PHE A 43 -2.31 11.68 0.62
N GLN A 44 -2.03 12.74 1.39
CA GLN A 44 -2.43 14.11 1.05
C GLN A 44 -1.39 14.83 0.18
N HIS A 45 -0.15 14.32 0.15
CA HIS A 45 0.98 14.96 -0.52
C HIS A 45 1.78 13.95 -1.34
N GLU A 46 2.14 14.35 -2.57
CA GLU A 46 2.91 13.52 -3.50
C GLU A 46 4.31 13.15 -2.96
N VAL A 47 4.92 14.03 -2.17
CA VAL A 47 6.23 13.77 -1.55
C VAL A 47 6.16 12.56 -0.61
N LEU A 48 5.12 12.48 0.23
CA LEU A 48 4.94 11.34 1.15
C LEU A 48 4.56 10.07 0.38
N PHE A 49 3.73 10.20 -0.64
CA PHE A 49 3.37 9.12 -1.53
C PHE A 49 4.61 8.48 -2.17
N ASN A 50 5.48 9.28 -2.79
CA ASN A 50 6.69 8.78 -3.46
C ASN A 50 7.69 8.19 -2.45
N LYS A 51 7.82 8.80 -1.27
CA LYS A 51 8.66 8.26 -0.18
C LYS A 51 8.16 6.88 0.26
N TYR A 52 6.85 6.71 0.39
CA TYR A 52 6.24 5.45 0.77
C TYR A 52 6.39 4.39 -0.33
N LEU A 53 6.18 4.77 -1.59
CA LEU A 53 6.37 3.87 -2.73
C LEU A 53 7.83 3.35 -2.80
N ASN A 54 8.81 4.24 -2.64
CA ASN A 54 10.22 3.85 -2.58
C ASN A 54 10.51 2.93 -1.39
N PHE A 55 9.89 3.18 -0.24
CA PHE A 55 10.00 2.28 0.90
C PHE A 55 9.45 0.88 0.57
N LEU A 56 8.29 0.78 -0.08
CA LEU A 56 7.72 -0.51 -0.47
C LEU A 56 8.63 -1.30 -1.41
N HIS A 57 9.32 -0.64 -2.34
CA HIS A 57 10.33 -1.30 -3.19
C HIS A 57 11.49 -1.91 -2.40
N THR A 58 11.77 -1.42 -1.18
CA THR A 58 12.81 -1.98 -0.30
C THR A 58 12.28 -2.99 0.72
N ALA A 59 11.02 -2.86 1.14
CA ALA A 59 10.43 -3.66 2.20
C ALA A 59 9.74 -4.93 1.69
N LEU A 60 9.21 -4.89 0.46
CA LEU A 60 8.52 -6.03 -0.14
C LEU A 60 9.50 -7.00 -0.80
N PRO A 61 9.09 -8.27 -0.98
CA PRO A 61 9.86 -9.22 -1.76
C PRO A 61 10.17 -8.68 -3.17
N PRO A 62 11.33 -9.03 -3.76
CA PRO A 62 11.66 -8.66 -5.14
C PRO A 62 10.67 -9.23 -6.18
N THR A 63 9.92 -10.27 -5.80
CA THR A 63 8.86 -10.88 -6.61
C THR A 63 7.55 -10.12 -6.54
N ALA A 64 7.44 -9.08 -5.72
CA ALA A 64 6.21 -8.31 -5.59
C ALA A 64 5.94 -7.50 -6.87
N GLU A 65 4.72 -7.59 -7.38
CA GLU A 65 4.30 -6.91 -8.59
C GLU A 65 3.69 -5.54 -8.28
N PHE A 66 4.21 -4.50 -8.94
CA PHE A 66 3.70 -3.13 -8.84
C PHE A 66 2.92 -2.79 -10.11
N THR A 67 1.63 -2.51 -9.96
CA THR A 67 0.75 -2.14 -11.08
C THR A 67 0.22 -0.72 -10.90
N GLU A 68 0.47 0.15 -11.87
CA GLU A 68 -0.16 1.47 -11.92
C GLU A 68 -1.53 1.38 -12.59
N LYS A 69 -2.60 1.57 -11.81
CA LYS A 69 -3.98 1.63 -12.30
C LYS A 69 -4.86 2.39 -11.32
N PRO A 70 -5.96 3.00 -11.79
CA PRO A 70 -7.00 3.52 -10.90
C PRO A 70 -7.51 2.40 -9.97
N TRP A 71 -7.61 2.68 -8.67
CA TRP A 71 -8.21 1.76 -7.72
C TRP A 71 -9.72 1.97 -7.67
N LYS A 72 -10.48 0.91 -8.02
CA LYS A 72 -11.92 0.91 -8.33
C LYS A 72 -12.29 1.66 -9.60
#